data_AF-A0ABD2KDC1-F1
#
_entry.id   AF-A0ABD2KDC1-F1
#
_cell.length_a   1.000
_cell.length_b   1.000
_cell.length_c   1.000
_cell.angle_alpha   90.00
_cell.angle_beta   90.00
_cell.angle_gamma   90.00
#
_symmetry.space_group_name_H-M   'P 1'
#
loop_
_entity.id
_entity.type
_entity.pdbx_description
1 polymer ?
#
loop_
_entity_poly.entity_id
_entity_poly.type
_entity_poly.pdbx_seq_one_letter_code
_entity_poly.pdbx_strand_id
1 'polypeptide(L)'
;MAAINTSSDNALYLAYRSVGPSADLIVPAVALNLVALVGIVLNGTVLVVTVKSSSLRGSANFLMALICLCELVHQIGHTFLLFVVISGTNFVSLLTADLIMAPSIFAVNCGYMAMLCAAIDRLFAVVSPFNPTTGSISGIFDGPIGRKVFGLTFLLNLFSICCYVAIFVVIRRKNGVSQQTNTRLLRSLVIILSISIGGYLVALSMFQILDVIGPSLRSPIRIWQFEFFIAIFLNATAGSNAIVLYFSSTEYRHNFKKEFRAMSERFELRSSGYPTNFKSGSQDFKALFGTRLS
;
A
#
# COMPACT_ATOMS: atom_id res chain seq x y z
N MET A 1 17.19 -24.08 20.04
CA MET A 1 16.54 -22.83 20.50
C MET A 1 17.62 -21.95 21.10
N ALA A 2 17.96 -20.82 20.48
CA ALA A 2 18.86 -19.86 21.09
C ALA A 2 18.14 -19.22 22.29
N ALA A 3 18.84 -19.06 23.43
CA ALA A 3 18.28 -18.40 24.60
C ALA A 3 17.97 -16.94 24.26
N ILE A 4 16.72 -16.52 24.43
CA ILE A 4 16.29 -15.14 24.26
C ILE A 4 17.00 -14.32 25.34
N ASN A 5 17.80 -13.34 24.95
CA ASN A 5 18.45 -12.41 25.87
C ASN A 5 17.37 -11.45 26.41
N THR A 6 16.59 -11.94 27.38
CA THR A 6 15.55 -11.16 28.04
C THR A 6 16.25 -10.23 29.03
N SER A 7 16.34 -8.93 28.73
CA SER A 7 16.33 -8.00 29.86
C SER A 7 14.99 -8.25 30.57
N SER A 8 15.07 -8.74 31.80
CA SER A 8 13.98 -9.39 32.54
C SER A 8 12.78 -8.48 32.82
N ASP A 9 12.84 -7.22 32.43
CA ASP A 9 12.02 -6.14 32.98
C ASP A 9 11.05 -5.53 31.96
N ASN A 10 10.97 -6.06 30.73
CA ASN A 10 9.99 -5.59 29.77
C ASN A 10 8.55 -5.99 30.20
N ALA A 11 7.75 -4.99 30.58
CA ALA A 11 6.40 -5.20 31.10
C ALA A 11 5.46 -5.93 30.12
N LEU A 12 5.58 -5.69 28.82
CA LEU A 12 4.77 -6.36 27.79
C LEU A 12 5.14 -7.86 27.72
N TYR A 13 6.43 -8.17 27.74
CA TYR A 13 6.93 -9.54 27.76
C TYR A 13 6.47 -10.28 29.02
N LEU A 14 6.65 -9.67 30.20
CA LEU A 14 6.21 -10.26 31.47
C LEU A 14 4.70 -10.50 31.51
N ALA A 15 3.91 -9.59 30.94
CA ALA A 15 2.45 -9.71 30.92
C ALA A 15 1.95 -10.86 30.04
N TYR A 16 2.57 -11.11 28.89
CA TYR A 16 1.99 -12.01 27.88
C TYR A 16 2.79 -13.30 27.61
N ARG A 17 4.01 -13.48 28.16
CA ARG A 17 4.88 -14.64 27.81
C ARG A 17 4.29 -16.02 28.16
N SER A 18 3.35 -16.09 29.10
CA SER A 18 2.77 -17.33 29.61
C SER A 18 1.24 -17.37 29.56
N VAL A 19 0.60 -16.36 28.97
CA VAL A 19 -0.87 -16.23 28.94
C VAL A 19 -1.50 -17.06 27.82
N GLY A 20 -0.72 -17.48 26.82
CA GLY A 20 -1.25 -18.09 25.60
C GLY A 20 -1.98 -17.05 24.73
N PRO A 21 -2.92 -17.47 23.86
CA PRO A 21 -3.67 -16.55 23.00
C PRO A 21 -4.44 -15.52 23.83
N SER A 22 -4.08 -14.24 23.68
CA SER A 22 -4.69 -13.12 24.43
C SER A 22 -5.48 -12.21 23.51
N ALA A 23 -6.71 -11.86 23.91
CA ALA A 23 -7.56 -10.94 23.15
C ALA A 23 -6.89 -9.57 22.93
N ASP A 24 -6.12 -9.09 23.91
CA ASP A 24 -5.38 -7.82 23.84
C ASP A 24 -4.36 -7.78 22.69
N LEU A 25 -3.81 -8.94 22.31
CA LEU A 25 -2.86 -9.06 21.22
C LEU A 25 -3.54 -9.44 19.90
N ILE A 26 -4.55 -10.32 19.97
CA ILE A 26 -5.25 -10.85 18.79
C ILE A 26 -6.10 -9.77 18.13
N VAL A 27 -6.89 -9.01 18.89
CA VAL A 27 -7.79 -7.98 18.34
C VAL A 27 -7.03 -6.95 17.48
N PRO A 28 -5.96 -6.29 17.97
CA PRO A 28 -5.23 -5.32 17.15
C PRO A 28 -4.49 -5.98 15.98
N ALA A 29 -3.96 -7.20 16.13
CA ALA A 29 -3.32 -7.93 15.03
C ALA A 29 -4.31 -8.30 13.92
N VAL A 30 -5.53 -8.74 14.28
CA VAL A 30 -6.62 -9.01 13.32
C VAL A 30 -7.03 -7.72 12.62
N ALA A 31 -7.24 -6.62 13.37
CA ALA A 31 -7.62 -5.33 12.80
C ALA A 31 -6.58 -4.83 11.79
N LEU A 32 -5.29 -4.89 12.14
CA LEU A 32 -4.19 -4.55 11.24
C LEU A 32 -4.16 -5.45 10.00
N ASN A 33 -4.33 -6.76 10.18
CA ASN A 33 -4.30 -7.71 9.08
C ASN A 33 -5.48 -7.52 8.10
N LEU A 34 -6.67 -7.20 8.60
CA LEU A 34 -7.83 -6.90 7.75
C LEU A 34 -7.56 -5.69 6.83
N VAL A 35 -6.95 -4.63 7.36
CA VAL A 35 -6.58 -3.45 6.55
C VAL A 35 -5.46 -3.79 5.58
N ALA A 36 -4.45 -4.54 6.02
CA ALA A 36 -3.37 -5.02 5.16
C ALA A 36 -3.90 -5.90 4.01
N LEU A 37 -4.87 -6.78 4.28
CA LEU A 37 -5.49 -7.65 3.29
C LEU A 37 -6.21 -6.87 2.19
N VAL A 38 -6.97 -5.82 2.57
CA VAL A 38 -7.58 -4.90 1.60
C VAL A 38 -6.49 -4.26 0.73
N GLY A 39 -5.41 -3.80 1.35
CA GLY A 39 -4.26 -3.25 0.63
C GLY A 39 -3.61 -4.25 -0.34
N ILE A 40 -3.40 -5.51 0.07
CA ILE A 40 -2.81 -6.58 -0.76
C ILE A 40 -3.67 -6.81 -2.00
N VAL A 41 -4.99 -6.90 -1.83
CA VAL A 41 -5.93 -7.10 -2.95
C VAL A 41 -5.91 -5.90 -3.90
N LEU A 42 -5.97 -4.69 -3.35
CA LEU A 42 -5.99 -3.45 -4.14
C LEU A 42 -4.68 -3.23 -4.92
N ASN A 43 -3.54 -3.33 -4.25
CA ASN A 43 -2.20 -3.19 -4.86
C ASN A 43 -1.94 -4.33 -5.85
N GLY A 44 -2.35 -5.57 -5.54
CA GLY A 44 -2.30 -6.70 -6.46
C GLY A 44 -3.12 -6.47 -7.74
N THR A 45 -4.30 -5.85 -7.61
CA THR A 45 -5.13 -5.53 -8.78
C THR A 45 -4.45 -4.50 -9.69
N VAL A 46 -3.79 -3.48 -9.12
CA VAL A 46 -2.99 -2.50 -9.89
C VAL A 46 -1.90 -3.21 -10.67
N LEU A 47 -1.14 -4.11 -10.03
CA LEU A 47 -0.09 -4.89 -10.69
C LEU A 47 -0.62 -5.70 -11.89
N VAL A 48 -1.70 -6.45 -11.68
CA VAL A 48 -2.32 -7.28 -12.73
C VAL A 48 -2.77 -6.41 -13.90
N VAL A 49 -3.45 -5.29 -13.62
CA VAL A 49 -3.93 -4.36 -14.65
C VAL A 49 -2.77 -3.74 -15.42
N THR A 50 -1.71 -3.29 -14.74
CA THR A 50 -0.56 -2.67 -15.39
C THR A 50 0.22 -3.66 -16.26
N VAL A 51 0.40 -4.91 -15.82
CA VAL A 51 1.11 -5.94 -16.60
C VAL A 51 0.32 -6.36 -17.84
N LYS A 52 -1.01 -6.53 -17.70
CA LYS A 52 -1.86 -6.99 -18.81
C LYS A 52 -2.16 -5.91 -19.83
N SER A 53 -2.27 -4.65 -19.41
CA SER A 53 -2.68 -3.58 -20.31
C SER A 53 -1.50 -3.01 -21.07
N SER A 54 -1.50 -3.15 -22.39
CA SER A 54 -0.50 -2.53 -23.26
C SER A 54 -0.55 -1.00 -23.23
N SER A 55 -1.72 -0.41 -22.94
CA SER A 55 -1.86 1.05 -22.83
C SER A 55 -1.11 1.62 -21.63
N LEU A 56 -0.93 0.80 -20.58
CA LEU A 56 -0.27 1.19 -19.34
C LEU A 56 1.26 0.98 -19.35
N ARG A 57 1.93 0.73 -20.48
CA ARG A 57 3.38 0.45 -20.54
C ARG A 57 4.31 1.67 -20.43
N GLY A 58 3.82 2.82 -19.96
CA GLY A 58 4.65 4.00 -19.73
C GLY A 58 5.56 3.86 -18.50
N SER A 59 6.71 4.53 -18.49
CA SER A 59 7.71 4.50 -17.40
C SER A 59 7.09 4.75 -16.01
N ALA A 60 6.19 5.72 -15.91
CA ALA A 60 5.54 6.03 -14.64
C ALA A 60 4.52 4.99 -14.18
N ASN A 61 3.88 4.28 -15.10
CA ASN A 61 3.01 3.16 -14.73
C ASN A 61 3.84 1.97 -14.25
N PHE A 62 5.03 1.74 -14.83
CA PHE A 62 6.00 0.78 -14.28
C PHE A 62 6.43 1.15 -12.87
N LEU A 63 6.72 2.42 -12.62
CA LEU A 63 7.12 2.89 -11.31
C LEU A 63 5.97 2.79 -10.29
N MET A 64 4.73 3.09 -10.72
CA MET A 64 3.53 2.83 -9.91
C MET A 64 3.31 1.36 -9.63
N ALA A 65 3.55 0.47 -10.59
CA ALA A 65 3.51 -0.96 -10.37
C ALA A 65 4.60 -1.39 -9.36
N LEU A 66 5.82 -0.86 -9.46
CA LEU A 66 6.88 -1.14 -8.51
C LEU A 66 6.51 -0.69 -7.09
N ILE A 67 5.90 0.49 -6.93
CA ILE A 67 5.36 0.97 -5.64
C ILE A 67 4.32 -0.03 -5.12
N CYS A 68 3.34 -0.43 -5.93
CA CYS A 68 2.32 -1.39 -5.52
C CYS A 68 2.90 -2.77 -5.14
N LEU A 69 3.95 -3.21 -5.82
CA LEU A 69 4.67 -4.45 -5.47
C LEU A 69 5.34 -4.32 -4.10
N CYS A 70 6.00 -3.20 -3.85
CA CYS A 70 6.63 -2.92 -2.55
C CYS A 70 5.59 -2.89 -1.43
N GLU A 71 4.46 -2.21 -1.64
CA GLU A 71 3.37 -2.16 -0.66
C GLU A 71 2.76 -3.54 -0.41
N LEU A 72 2.64 -4.38 -1.44
CA LEU A 72 2.16 -5.75 -1.30
C LEU A 72 3.10 -6.59 -0.41
N VAL A 73 4.41 -6.55 -0.67
CA VAL A 73 5.41 -7.28 0.14
C VAL A 73 5.49 -6.74 1.57
N HIS A 74 5.36 -5.42 1.74
CA HIS A 74 5.24 -4.79 3.06
C HIS A 74 4.04 -5.34 3.85
N GLN A 75 2.85 -5.32 3.24
CA GLN A 75 1.60 -5.72 3.89
C GLN A 75 1.52 -7.21 4.23
N ILE A 76 2.16 -8.08 3.42
CA ILE A 76 2.26 -9.52 3.73
C ILE A 76 2.93 -9.76 5.11
N GLY A 77 3.89 -8.91 5.49
CA GLY A 77 4.61 -9.01 6.77
C GLY A 77 3.69 -8.97 7.99
N HIS A 78 2.55 -8.27 7.90
CA HIS A 78 1.57 -8.22 9.00
C HIS A 78 0.87 -9.56 9.25
N THR A 79 0.92 -10.50 8.29
CA THR A 79 0.42 -11.87 8.48
C THR A 79 1.29 -12.67 9.45
N PHE A 80 2.59 -12.38 9.50
CA PHE A 80 3.48 -13.02 10.45
C PHE A 80 3.10 -12.70 11.90
N LEU A 81 2.86 -11.41 12.19
CA LEU A 81 2.40 -10.99 13.52
C LEU A 81 1.09 -11.70 13.92
N LEU A 82 0.10 -11.74 13.01
CA LEU A 82 -1.17 -12.42 13.25
C LEU A 82 -0.96 -13.90 13.58
N PHE A 83 -0.09 -14.58 12.82
CA PHE A 83 0.23 -15.98 13.06
C PHE A 83 0.88 -16.21 14.44
N VAL A 84 1.84 -15.37 14.82
CA VAL A 84 2.51 -15.45 16.13
C VAL A 84 1.50 -15.31 17.28
N VAL A 85 0.62 -14.31 17.24
CA VAL A 85 -0.34 -14.08 18.34
C VAL A 85 -1.45 -15.15 18.39
N ILE A 86 -1.93 -15.65 17.25
CA ILE A 86 -2.94 -16.74 17.21
C ILE A 86 -2.33 -18.04 17.72
N SER A 87 -1.06 -18.31 17.44
CA SER A 87 -0.38 -19.53 17.93
C SER A 87 -0.21 -19.57 19.45
N GLY A 88 -0.44 -18.46 20.14
CA GLY A 88 -0.25 -18.34 21.60
C GLY A 88 1.21 -18.27 22.04
N THR A 89 2.16 -18.29 21.11
CA THR A 89 3.59 -18.09 21.43
C THR A 89 3.85 -16.64 21.86
N ASN A 90 3.10 -15.68 21.33
CA ASN A 90 3.12 -14.22 21.59
C ASN A 90 4.46 -13.51 21.29
N PHE A 91 5.59 -14.17 21.50
CA PHE A 91 6.93 -13.66 21.29
C PHE A 91 7.77 -14.65 20.51
N VAL A 92 8.55 -14.13 19.57
CA VAL A 92 9.58 -14.86 18.85
C VAL A 92 10.94 -14.23 19.16
N SER A 93 12.02 -14.96 18.90
CA SER A 93 13.36 -14.38 19.06
C SER A 93 13.53 -13.20 18.10
N LEU A 94 14.27 -12.17 18.52
CA LEU A 94 14.51 -10.98 17.70
C LEU A 94 15.12 -11.34 16.34
N LEU A 95 16.09 -12.26 16.31
CA LEU A 95 16.69 -12.74 15.06
C LEU A 95 15.67 -13.41 14.13
N THR A 96 14.74 -14.19 14.67
CA THR A 96 13.65 -14.81 13.89
C THR A 96 12.69 -13.75 13.36
N ALA A 97 12.31 -12.78 14.19
CA ALA A 97 11.46 -11.66 13.77
C ALA A 97 12.13 -10.85 12.65
N ASP A 98 13.40 -10.48 12.83
CA ASP A 98 14.17 -9.70 11.86
C ASP A 98 14.31 -10.45 10.53
N LEU A 99 14.63 -11.74 10.56
CA LEU A 99 14.78 -12.54 9.33
C LEU A 99 13.46 -12.63 8.54
N ILE A 100 12.33 -12.83 9.24
CA ILE A 100 11.02 -12.95 8.60
C ILE A 100 10.47 -11.60 8.14
N MET A 101 10.72 -10.53 8.90
CA MET A 101 10.25 -9.18 8.59
C MET A 101 11.17 -8.40 7.65
N ALA A 102 12.43 -8.85 7.44
CA ALA A 102 13.40 -8.19 6.56
C ALA A 102 12.85 -7.89 5.15
N PRO A 103 12.12 -8.79 4.46
CA PRO A 103 11.52 -8.48 3.16
C PRO A 103 10.51 -7.33 3.22
N SER A 104 9.66 -7.29 4.25
CA SER A 104 8.67 -6.23 4.42
C SER A 104 9.30 -4.88 4.79
N ILE A 105 10.38 -4.90 5.57
CA ILE A 105 11.19 -3.70 5.88
C ILE A 105 11.91 -3.22 4.61
N PHE A 106 12.50 -4.12 3.85
CA PHE A 106 13.14 -3.78 2.58
C PHE A 106 12.11 -3.18 1.61
N ALA A 107 10.92 -3.77 1.52
CA ALA A 107 9.87 -3.33 0.62
C ALA A 107 9.35 -1.93 0.96
N VAL A 108 9.09 -1.60 2.23
CA VAL A 108 8.67 -0.22 2.59
C VAL A 108 9.75 0.80 2.23
N ASN A 109 11.04 0.47 2.43
CA ASN A 109 12.15 1.34 2.04
C ASN A 109 12.27 1.49 0.52
N CYS A 110 12.08 0.40 -0.23
CA CYS A 110 12.03 0.44 -1.68
C CYS A 110 10.83 1.28 -2.18
N GLY A 111 9.68 1.19 -1.50
CA GLY A 111 8.51 2.03 -1.75
C GLY A 111 8.82 3.52 -1.63
N TYR A 112 9.51 3.94 -0.56
CA TYR A 112 9.96 5.34 -0.43
C TYR A 112 10.88 5.77 -1.58
N MET A 113 11.86 4.94 -1.92
CA MET A 113 12.78 5.25 -3.02
C MET A 113 12.05 5.33 -4.36
N ALA A 114 11.13 4.41 -4.64
CA ALA A 114 10.33 4.41 -5.86
C ALA A 114 9.42 5.65 -5.95
N MET A 115 8.80 6.06 -4.84
CA MET A 115 8.01 7.30 -4.75
C MET A 115 8.86 8.54 -5.02
N LEU A 116 10.09 8.59 -4.52
CA LEU A 116 11.04 9.66 -4.81
C LEU A 116 11.46 9.66 -6.28
N CYS A 117 11.85 8.50 -6.83
CA CYS A 117 12.17 8.38 -8.25
C CYS A 117 10.98 8.83 -9.12
N ALA A 118 9.75 8.59 -8.69
CA ALA A 118 8.55 9.01 -9.41
C ALA A 118 8.37 10.53 -9.37
N ALA A 119 8.61 11.13 -8.21
CA ALA A 119 8.63 12.58 -8.05
C ALA A 119 9.64 13.22 -9.01
N ILE A 120 10.86 12.66 -9.05
CA ILE A 120 11.97 13.15 -9.86
C ILE A 120 11.69 12.98 -11.37
N ASP A 121 11.26 11.78 -11.81
CA ASP A 121 10.87 11.52 -13.20
C ASP A 121 9.86 12.55 -13.70
N ARG A 122 8.85 12.85 -12.87
CA ARG A 122 7.82 13.84 -13.23
C ARG A 122 8.32 15.26 -13.21
N LEU A 123 9.19 15.63 -12.27
CA LEU A 123 9.79 16.95 -12.26
C LEU A 123 10.58 17.19 -13.55
N PHE A 124 11.40 16.22 -13.98
CA PHE A 124 12.16 16.33 -15.22
C PHE A 124 11.27 16.38 -16.46
N ALA A 125 10.24 15.54 -16.53
CA ALA A 125 9.29 15.56 -17.66
C ALA A 125 8.56 16.91 -17.81
N VAL A 126 8.35 17.64 -16.71
CA VAL A 126 7.70 18.95 -16.72
C VAL A 126 8.69 20.09 -17.01
N VAL A 127 9.88 20.05 -16.41
CA VAL A 127 10.89 21.13 -16.49
C VAL A 127 11.67 21.08 -17.80
N SER A 128 11.91 19.89 -18.36
CA SER A 128 12.71 19.73 -19.58
C SER A 128 11.98 18.90 -20.65
N PRO A 129 11.04 19.51 -21.39
CA PRO A 129 10.32 18.80 -22.45
C PRO A 129 11.18 18.41 -23.67
N PHE A 130 12.49 18.73 -23.70
CA PHE A 130 13.34 18.58 -24.89
C PHE A 130 14.67 17.84 -24.71
N ASN A 131 14.98 17.26 -23.54
CA ASN A 131 16.21 16.49 -23.36
C ASN A 131 15.93 15.03 -22.90
N PRO A 132 16.33 14.00 -23.67
CA PRO A 132 16.26 12.61 -23.22
C PRO A 132 17.35 12.33 -22.16
N THR A 133 16.99 11.61 -21.09
CA THR A 133 17.91 11.22 -20.00
C THR A 133 17.89 9.71 -19.74
N THR A 134 19.01 9.17 -19.27
CA THR A 134 19.38 7.73 -19.33
C THR A 134 19.11 6.90 -18.07
N GLY A 135 18.31 7.40 -17.12
CA GLY A 135 17.59 6.56 -16.14
C GLY A 135 18.37 5.54 -15.29
N SER A 136 19.66 5.73 -14.98
CA SER A 136 20.41 4.79 -14.14
C SER A 136 20.41 5.17 -12.66
N ILE A 137 19.84 4.29 -11.82
CA ILE A 137 19.78 4.37 -10.34
C ILE A 137 21.08 3.87 -9.67
N SER A 138 21.99 3.23 -10.42
CA SER A 138 23.09 2.44 -9.85
C SER A 138 24.26 3.25 -9.25
N GLY A 139 24.16 4.57 -9.11
CA GLY A 139 25.24 5.43 -8.60
C GLY A 139 25.14 5.83 -7.12
N ILE A 140 24.07 5.48 -6.40
CA ILE A 140 23.72 6.15 -5.12
C ILE A 140 24.07 5.32 -3.87
N PHE A 141 24.34 4.02 -3.99
CA PHE A 141 24.32 3.11 -2.84
C PHE A 141 25.62 2.37 -2.56
N ASP A 142 26.73 3.08 -2.36
CA ASP A 142 27.92 2.45 -1.78
C ASP A 142 28.49 3.18 -0.56
N GLY A 143 28.58 2.46 0.57
CA GLY A 143 29.38 2.84 1.74
C GLY A 143 28.62 3.21 3.03
N PRO A 144 29.32 3.79 4.05
CA PRO A 144 28.81 4.18 5.39
C PRO A 144 27.62 5.18 5.40
N ILE A 145 27.15 5.49 4.21
CA ILE A 145 26.08 6.37 3.76
C ILE A 145 24.72 5.99 4.34
N GLY A 146 24.48 4.74 4.75
CA GLY A 146 23.20 4.28 5.32
C GLY A 146 22.70 5.06 6.55
N ARG A 147 23.58 5.64 7.37
CA ARG A 147 23.17 6.53 8.49
C ARG A 147 22.86 7.97 8.04
N LYS A 148 23.51 8.45 6.98
CA LYS A 148 23.10 9.67 6.29
C LYS A 148 21.78 9.46 5.53
N VAL A 149 21.48 8.24 5.09
CA VAL A 149 20.24 7.90 4.38
C VAL A 149 18.99 8.13 5.22
N PHE A 150 19.02 8.04 6.55
CA PHE A 150 17.83 8.39 7.36
C PHE A 150 17.52 9.90 7.32
N GLY A 151 18.54 10.75 7.56
CA GLY A 151 18.41 12.21 7.43
C GLY A 151 18.18 12.67 5.98
N LEU A 152 18.81 11.98 5.03
CA LEU A 152 18.60 12.21 3.60
C LEU A 152 17.20 11.79 3.19
N THR A 153 16.65 10.68 3.68
CA THR A 153 15.25 10.27 3.41
C THR A 153 14.27 11.29 3.95
N PHE A 154 14.52 11.87 5.13
CA PHE A 154 13.73 12.99 5.64
C PHE A 154 13.82 14.22 4.72
N LEU A 155 15.04 14.61 4.31
CA LEU A 155 15.26 15.73 3.38
C LEU A 155 14.71 15.46 1.97
N LEU A 156 14.74 14.21 1.51
CA LEU A 156 14.23 13.74 0.23
C LEU A 156 12.70 13.70 0.23
N ASN A 157 12.08 13.36 1.37
CA ASN A 157 10.64 13.51 1.56
C ASN A 157 10.24 14.99 1.55
N LEU A 158 11.00 15.85 2.23
CA LEU A 158 10.78 17.31 2.21
C LEU A 158 10.98 17.88 0.78
N PHE A 159 12.03 17.45 0.08
CA PHE A 159 12.32 17.81 -1.29
C PHE A 159 11.25 17.31 -2.25
N SER A 160 10.73 16.10 -2.04
CA SER A 160 9.61 15.56 -2.83
C SER A 160 8.36 16.42 -2.66
N ILE A 161 8.03 16.86 -1.44
CA ILE A 161 6.94 17.81 -1.20
C ILE A 161 7.17 19.10 -2.00
N CYS A 162 8.37 19.68 -1.95
CA CYS A 162 8.72 20.87 -2.73
C CYS A 162 8.57 20.63 -4.24
N CYS A 163 9.01 19.48 -4.75
CA CYS A 163 8.86 19.09 -6.15
C CYS A 163 7.38 18.99 -6.55
N TYR A 164 6.52 18.42 -5.69
CA TYR A 164 5.09 18.34 -5.96
C TYR A 164 4.41 19.70 -5.98
N VAL A 165 4.77 20.60 -5.05
CA VAL A 165 4.26 21.97 -5.05
C VAL A 165 4.67 22.67 -6.35
N ALA A 166 5.93 22.53 -6.79
CA ALA A 166 6.41 23.09 -8.04
C ALA A 166 5.66 22.52 -9.27
N ILE A 167 5.51 21.19 -9.35
CA ILE A 167 4.74 20.52 -10.42
C ILE A 167 3.30 21.04 -10.44
N PHE A 168 2.64 21.15 -9.29
CA PHE A 168 1.27 21.66 -9.18
C PHE A 168 1.14 23.10 -9.69
N VAL A 169 2.08 23.98 -9.32
CA VAL A 169 2.13 25.37 -9.80
C VAL A 169 2.35 25.43 -11.31
N VAL A 170 3.25 24.61 -11.87
CA VAL A 170 3.51 24.58 -13.32
C VAL A 170 2.30 24.07 -14.09
N ILE A 171 1.64 23.02 -13.63
CA ILE A 171 0.37 22.51 -14.22
C ILE A 171 -0.68 23.61 -14.24
N ARG A 172 -0.81 24.39 -13.14
CA ARG A 172 -1.78 25.50 -13.04
C ARG A 172 -1.49 26.64 -14.01
N ARG A 173 -0.26 26.81 -14.46
CA ARG A 173 0.17 27.91 -15.34
C ARG A 173 0.15 27.58 -16.83
N LYS A 174 0.16 26.29 -17.22
CA LYS A 174 0.28 25.88 -18.63
C LYS A 174 -1.08 25.48 -19.22
N ASN A 175 -1.57 26.26 -20.20
CA ASN A 175 -2.81 26.02 -20.95
C ASN A 175 -2.50 25.39 -22.32
N GLY A 176 -2.92 24.14 -22.59
CA GLY A 176 -2.76 23.49 -23.90
C GLY A 176 -3.44 22.11 -24.03
N VAL A 177 -3.83 21.72 -25.25
CA VAL A 177 -4.79 20.61 -25.55
C VAL A 177 -4.13 19.21 -25.62
N SER A 178 -2.91 19.07 -26.14
CA SER A 178 -2.13 17.80 -26.10
C SER A 178 -1.69 17.41 -24.68
N GLN A 179 -1.83 18.34 -23.74
CA GLN A 179 -1.51 18.19 -22.33
C GLN A 179 -2.54 17.35 -21.56
N GLN A 180 -3.75 17.13 -22.08
CA GLN A 180 -4.89 16.72 -21.25
C GLN A 180 -4.74 15.31 -20.66
N THR A 181 -4.25 14.32 -21.42
CA THR A 181 -4.06 12.94 -20.92
C THR A 181 -2.90 12.86 -19.93
N ASN A 182 -1.74 13.43 -20.28
CA ASN A 182 -0.57 13.47 -19.40
C ASN A 182 -0.84 14.25 -18.11
N THR A 183 -1.61 15.34 -18.17
CA THR A 183 -1.98 16.12 -16.98
C THR A 183 -2.90 15.35 -16.05
N ARG A 184 -3.81 14.52 -16.59
CA ARG A 184 -4.68 13.67 -15.76
C ARG A 184 -3.90 12.59 -15.04
N LEU A 185 -3.00 11.91 -15.74
CA LEU A 185 -2.10 10.92 -15.13
C LEU A 185 -1.17 11.57 -14.09
N LEU A 186 -0.63 12.74 -14.40
CA LEU A 186 0.20 13.50 -13.47
C LEU A 186 -0.59 13.93 -12.22
N ARG A 187 -1.83 14.40 -12.39
CA ARG A 187 -2.72 14.73 -11.27
C ARG A 187 -3.00 13.50 -10.40
N SER A 188 -3.29 12.34 -11.00
CA SER A 188 -3.48 11.11 -10.24
C SER A 188 -2.25 10.75 -9.43
N LEU A 189 -1.07 10.84 -10.05
CA LEU A 189 0.19 10.53 -9.42
C LEU A 189 0.51 11.47 -8.25
N VAL A 190 0.31 12.78 -8.43
CA VAL A 190 0.50 13.76 -7.35
C VAL A 190 -0.42 13.47 -6.17
N ILE A 191 -1.69 13.11 -6.42
CA ILE A 191 -2.62 12.76 -5.35
C ILE A 191 -2.17 11.50 -4.62
N ILE A 192 -1.78 10.45 -5.35
CA ILE A 192 -1.28 9.20 -4.76
C ILE A 192 -0.06 9.49 -3.89
N LEU A 193 0.92 10.21 -4.43
CA LEU A 193 2.16 10.47 -3.74
C LEU A 193 1.96 11.42 -2.55
N SER A 194 1.02 12.36 -2.63
CA SER A 194 0.63 13.21 -1.50
C SER A 194 -0.06 12.40 -0.39
N ILE A 195 -0.94 11.47 -0.74
CA ILE A 195 -1.61 10.60 0.24
C ILE A 195 -0.59 9.66 0.86
N SER A 196 0.20 8.94 0.07
CA SER A 196 1.21 8.01 0.56
C SER A 196 2.26 8.70 1.42
N ILE A 197 2.97 9.70 0.89
CA ILE A 197 4.00 10.44 1.65
C ILE A 197 3.38 11.13 2.86
N GLY A 198 2.19 11.74 2.71
CA GLY A 198 1.49 12.39 3.80
C GLY A 198 1.12 11.42 4.92
N GLY A 199 0.59 10.24 4.60
CA GLY A 199 0.26 9.23 5.60
C GLY A 199 1.49 8.67 6.30
N TYR A 200 2.60 8.46 5.57
CA TYR A 200 3.89 8.08 6.18
C TYR A 200 4.43 9.17 7.12
N LEU A 201 4.39 10.44 6.72
CA LEU A 201 4.83 11.57 7.57
C LEU A 201 3.96 11.74 8.81
N VAL A 202 2.63 11.61 8.66
CA VAL A 202 1.70 11.64 9.78
C VAL A 202 1.98 10.48 10.74
N ALA A 203 2.16 9.25 10.23
CA ALA A 203 2.50 8.10 11.07
C ALA A 203 3.82 8.32 11.83
N LEU A 204 4.86 8.81 11.16
CA LEU A 204 6.14 9.16 11.82
C LEU A 204 5.95 10.22 12.90
N SER A 205 5.16 11.26 12.63
CA SER A 205 4.86 12.31 13.60
C SER A 205 4.07 11.76 14.80
N MET A 206 3.13 10.84 14.58
CA MET A 206 2.40 10.17 15.65
C MET A 206 3.34 9.31 16.51
N PHE A 207 4.28 8.58 15.92
CA PHE A 207 5.29 7.84 16.68
C PHE A 207 6.17 8.75 17.53
N GLN A 208 6.62 9.89 16.97
CA GLN A 208 7.41 10.87 17.72
C GLN A 208 6.61 11.50 18.88
N ILE A 209 5.34 11.84 18.65
CA ILE A 209 4.45 12.32 19.72
C ILE A 209 4.28 11.25 20.79
N LEU A 210 4.06 10.00 20.40
CA LEU A 210 3.90 8.87 21.32
C LEU A 210 5.15 8.63 22.16
N ASP A 211 6.34 8.79 21.60
CA ASP A 211 7.62 8.69 22.33
C ASP A 211 7.74 9.78 23.40
N VAL A 212 7.31 11.02 23.07
CA VAL A 212 7.34 12.15 24.01
C VAL A 212 6.30 12.01 25.13
N ILE A 213 5.07 11.60 24.82
CA ILE A 213 3.98 11.47 25.82
C ILE A 213 3.94 10.10 26.50
N GLY A 214 4.64 9.11 25.95
CA GLY A 214 4.63 7.72 26.38
C GLY A 214 4.94 7.54 27.87
N PRO A 215 5.97 8.20 28.43
CA PRO A 215 6.24 8.14 29.87
C PRO A 215 5.05 8.59 30.74
N SER A 216 4.24 9.55 30.27
CA SER A 216 3.04 10.01 30.97
C SER A 216 1.87 9.00 30.91
N LEU A 217 1.84 8.12 29.90
CA LEU A 217 0.82 7.09 29.76
C LEU A 217 1.00 5.91 30.73
N ARG A 218 2.10 5.86 31.50
CA ARG A 218 2.42 4.93 32.62
C ARG A 218 2.32 3.42 32.36
N SER A 219 1.78 2.97 31.23
CA SER A 219 1.58 1.56 30.89
C SER A 219 2.15 1.26 29.51
N PRO A 220 3.24 0.48 29.43
CA PRO A 220 3.82 0.03 28.16
C PRO A 220 2.83 -0.68 27.25
N ILE A 221 1.85 -1.38 27.83
CA ILE A 221 0.78 -2.06 27.08
C ILE A 221 -0.08 -1.04 26.33
N ARG A 222 -0.43 0.09 26.96
CA ARG A 222 -1.20 1.16 26.30
C ARG A 222 -0.41 1.80 25.17
N ILE A 223 0.88 2.06 25.38
CA ILE A 223 1.77 2.60 24.33
C ILE A 223 1.77 1.66 23.12
N TRP A 224 2.00 0.36 23.36
CA TRP A 224 1.96 -0.67 22.33
C TRP A 224 0.61 -0.71 21.58
N GLN A 225 -0.52 -0.61 22.29
CA GLN A 225 -1.85 -0.52 21.66
C GLN A 225 -2.00 0.72 20.78
N PHE A 226 -1.46 1.87 21.18
CA PHE A 226 -1.47 3.10 20.38
C PHE A 226 -0.65 2.96 19.09
N GLU A 227 0.47 2.24 19.12
CA GLU A 227 1.27 1.96 17.93
C GLU A 227 0.47 1.21 16.86
N PHE A 228 -0.48 0.34 17.24
CA PHE A 228 -1.36 -0.34 16.27
C PHE A 228 -2.30 0.62 15.56
N PHE A 229 -2.83 1.63 16.23
CA PHE A 229 -3.67 2.63 15.57
C PHE A 229 -2.88 3.39 14.49
N ILE A 230 -1.62 3.72 14.79
CA ILE A 230 -0.70 4.34 13.83
C ILE A 230 -0.42 3.38 12.67
N ALA A 231 -0.13 2.11 12.95
CA ALA A 231 0.14 1.10 11.94
C ALA A 231 -1.08 0.83 11.03
N ILE A 232 -2.29 0.80 11.59
CA ILE A 232 -3.56 0.66 10.84
C ILE A 232 -3.73 1.84 9.89
N PHE A 233 -3.54 3.07 10.37
CA PHE A 233 -3.63 4.27 9.54
C PHE A 233 -2.60 4.26 8.40
N LEU A 234 -1.37 3.85 8.71
CA LEU A 234 -0.31 3.71 7.72
C LEU A 234 -0.68 2.69 6.63
N ASN A 235 -1.19 1.53 7.03
CA ASN A 235 -1.61 0.47 6.11
C ASN A 235 -2.81 0.88 5.24
N ALA A 236 -3.76 1.63 5.81
CA ALA A 236 -4.87 2.19 5.04
C ALA A 236 -4.36 3.16 3.96
N THR A 237 -3.35 3.97 4.30
CA THR A 237 -2.68 4.86 3.34
C THR A 237 -1.98 4.06 2.24
N ALA A 238 -1.18 3.06 2.61
CA ALA A 238 -0.47 2.16 1.68
C ALA A 238 -1.43 1.40 0.73
N GLY A 239 -2.62 1.03 1.20
CA GLY A 239 -3.66 0.39 0.39
C GLY A 239 -4.44 1.33 -0.54
N SER A 240 -4.29 2.66 -0.39
CA SER A 240 -5.14 3.64 -1.09
C SER A 240 -4.76 3.85 -2.56
N ASN A 241 -3.58 3.38 -3.01
CA ASN A 241 -3.06 3.59 -4.36
C ASN A 241 -4.09 3.24 -5.46
N ALA A 242 -4.70 2.05 -5.37
CA ALA A 242 -5.67 1.58 -6.36
C ALA A 242 -6.94 2.42 -6.39
N ILE A 243 -7.44 2.81 -5.20
CA ILE A 243 -8.63 3.65 -5.05
C ILE A 243 -8.39 5.00 -5.73
N VAL A 244 -7.25 5.63 -5.41
CA VAL A 244 -6.90 6.91 -6.00
C VAL A 244 -6.76 6.78 -7.52
N LEU A 245 -6.03 5.77 -8.02
CA LEU A 245 -5.89 5.51 -9.46
C LEU A 245 -7.24 5.35 -10.16
N TYR A 246 -8.16 4.58 -9.56
CA TYR A 246 -9.50 4.35 -10.12
C TYR A 246 -10.30 5.66 -10.27
N PHE A 247 -10.28 6.51 -9.25
CA PHE A 247 -11.02 7.77 -9.27
C PHE A 247 -10.35 8.86 -10.11
N SER A 248 -9.03 8.91 -10.14
CA SER A 248 -8.28 10.00 -10.76
C SER A 248 -7.83 9.73 -12.20
N SER A 249 -7.68 8.47 -12.62
CA SER A 249 -7.30 8.09 -13.98
C SER A 249 -8.42 7.35 -14.71
N THR A 250 -8.88 7.92 -15.83
CA THR A 250 -9.87 7.26 -16.70
C THR A 250 -9.33 6.01 -17.37
N GLU A 251 -8.01 5.98 -17.62
CA GLU A 251 -7.35 4.84 -18.25
C GLU A 251 -7.29 3.65 -17.30
N TYR A 252 -6.86 3.87 -16.05
CA TYR A 252 -6.90 2.81 -15.03
C TYR A 252 -8.33 2.36 -14.79
N ARG A 253 -9.29 3.28 -14.65
CA ARG A 253 -10.71 2.93 -14.45
C ARG A 253 -11.26 2.04 -15.56
N HIS A 254 -10.95 2.34 -16.82
CA HIS A 254 -11.36 1.52 -17.96
C HIS A 254 -10.74 0.11 -17.88
N ASN A 255 -9.44 0.02 -17.63
CA ASN A 255 -8.74 -1.26 -17.53
C ASN A 255 -9.18 -2.08 -16.30
N PHE A 256 -9.44 -1.44 -15.15
CA PHE A 256 -10.03 -2.10 -13.98
C PHE A 256 -11.38 -2.72 -14.34
N LYS A 257 -12.31 -1.94 -14.93
CA LYS A 257 -13.62 -2.46 -15.33
C LYS A 257 -13.53 -3.63 -16.31
N LYS A 258 -12.58 -3.56 -17.25
CA LYS A 258 -12.32 -4.63 -18.22
C LYS A 258 -11.89 -5.92 -17.51
N GLU A 259 -10.90 -5.84 -16.60
CA GLU A 259 -10.42 -7.01 -15.86
C GLU A 259 -11.45 -7.55 -14.86
N PHE A 260 -12.19 -6.68 -14.15
CA PHE A 260 -13.28 -7.11 -13.26
C PHE A 260 -14.40 -7.83 -14.02
N ARG A 261 -14.78 -7.34 -15.20
CA ARG A 261 -15.75 -8.02 -16.06
C ARG A 261 -15.23 -9.39 -16.49
N ALA A 262 -13.99 -9.46 -16.97
CA ALA A 262 -13.39 -10.73 -17.40
C ALA A 262 -13.27 -11.75 -16.24
N MET A 263 -13.04 -11.29 -15.01
CA MET A 263 -13.06 -12.14 -13.82
C MET A 263 -14.49 -12.63 -13.51
N SER A 264 -15.48 -11.73 -13.53
CA SER A 264 -16.90 -12.08 -13.30
C SER A 264 -17.38 -13.16 -14.27
N GLU A 265 -17.10 -12.99 -15.57
CA GLU A 265 -17.45 -13.96 -16.61
C GLU A 265 -16.82 -15.33 -16.37
N ARG A 266 -15.55 -15.38 -15.91
CA ARG A 266 -14.88 -16.65 -15.56
C ARG A 266 -15.49 -17.34 -14.34
N PHE A 267 -15.95 -16.57 -13.35
CA PHE A 267 -16.62 -17.13 -12.17
C PHE A 267 -18.01 -17.69 -12.52
N GLU A 268 -18.77 -16.99 -13.37
CA GLU A 268 -20.10 -17.46 -13.85
C GLU A 268 -20.00 -18.71 -14.75
N LEU A 269 -18.99 -18.78 -15.61
CA LEU A 269 -18.74 -19.98 -16.42
C LEU A 269 -18.36 -21.19 -15.54
N ARG A 270 -17.71 -20.94 -14.39
CA ARG A 270 -17.37 -22.01 -13.45
C ARG A 270 -18.58 -22.44 -12.61
N SER A 271 -19.51 -21.54 -12.28
CA SER A 271 -20.72 -21.90 -11.54
C SER A 271 -21.73 -22.64 -12.41
N SER A 272 -21.79 -22.35 -13.72
CA SER A 272 -22.65 -23.05 -14.69
C SER A 272 -22.15 -24.44 -15.12
N GLY A 273 -20.93 -24.83 -14.72
CA GLY A 273 -20.38 -26.18 -14.93
C GLY A 273 -20.89 -27.26 -13.96
N TYR A 274 -21.72 -26.89 -12.97
CA TYR A 274 -22.55 -27.88 -12.30
C TYR A 274 -23.73 -28.20 -13.23
N PRO A 275 -24.00 -29.48 -13.54
CA PRO A 275 -25.22 -29.85 -14.24
C PRO A 275 -26.39 -29.46 -13.32
N THR A 276 -26.95 -28.29 -13.57
CA THR A 276 -28.26 -27.92 -13.08
C THR A 276 -29.26 -28.83 -13.80
N ASN A 277 -29.41 -30.04 -13.27
CA ASN A 277 -30.62 -30.86 -13.43
C ASN A 277 -31.81 -30.18 -12.71
N PHE A 278 -31.88 -28.86 -12.73
CA PHE A 278 -33.04 -28.09 -12.34
C PHE A 278 -33.84 -27.90 -13.62
N LYS A 279 -34.72 -28.86 -13.87
CA LYS A 279 -35.79 -28.75 -14.87
C LYS A 279 -36.47 -27.39 -14.70
N SER A 280 -36.20 -26.50 -15.67
CA SER A 280 -37.19 -25.64 -16.32
C SER A 280 -38.31 -25.07 -15.41
N GLY A 281 -38.01 -24.00 -14.69
CA GLY A 281 -39.01 -23.02 -14.21
C GLY A 281 -39.09 -21.76 -15.10
N SER A 282 -38.37 -21.70 -16.22
CA SER A 282 -38.26 -20.51 -17.07
C SER A 282 -39.48 -20.29 -17.99
N GLN A 283 -40.44 -21.22 -18.03
CA GLN A 283 -41.69 -20.99 -18.79
C GLN A 283 -42.73 -20.19 -17.99
N ASP A 284 -42.63 -20.11 -16.66
CA ASP A 284 -43.62 -19.38 -15.85
C ASP A 284 -43.38 -17.88 -15.75
N PHE A 285 -42.14 -17.40 -15.96
CA PHE A 285 -41.84 -15.97 -15.79
C PHE A 285 -42.28 -15.10 -16.98
N LYS A 286 -42.39 -15.67 -18.18
CA LYS A 286 -42.92 -14.96 -19.36
C LYS A 286 -44.46 -14.93 -19.40
N ALA A 287 -45.13 -15.83 -18.67
CA ALA A 287 -46.58 -15.79 -18.51
C ALA A 287 -47.05 -14.69 -17.55
N LEU A 288 -46.20 -14.24 -16.61
CA LEU A 288 -46.61 -13.29 -15.56
C LEU A 288 -46.54 -11.81 -15.96
N PHE A 289 -45.84 -11.45 -17.03
CA PHE A 289 -45.66 -10.04 -17.43
C PHE A 289 -46.14 -9.73 -18.86
N GLY A 290 -46.90 -10.66 -19.45
CA GLY A 290 -47.60 -10.45 -20.71
C GLY A 290 -48.92 -9.69 -20.53
N THR A 291 -48.88 -8.42 -20.14
CA THR A 291 -50.03 -7.53 -20.31
C THR A 291 -49.60 -6.18 -20.88
N ARG A 292 -49.88 -6.06 -22.18
CA ARG A 292 -50.17 -4.88 -23.00
C ARG A 292 -50.13 -3.53 -22.26
N LEU A 293 -49.23 -2.67 -22.72
CA LEU A 293 -49.51 -1.23 -22.77
C LEU A 293 -49.67 -0.85 -24.25
N SER A 294 -50.93 -0.65 -24.61
CA SER A 294 -51.40 0.11 -25.78
C SER A 294 -51.26 1.60 -25.52
#